data_AF-A0A6G6KDQ4-F1
#
_entry.id   AF-A0A6G6KDQ4-F1
#
_cell.length_a   1.000
_cell.length_b   1.000
_cell.length_c   1.000
_cell.angle_alpha   90.00
_cell.angle_beta   90.00
_cell.angle_gamma   90.00
#
_symmetry.space_group_name_H-M   'P 1'
#
loop_
_entity.id
_entity.type
_entity.pdbx_description
1 polymer ?
#
loop_
_entity_poly.entity_id
_entity_poly.type
_entity_poly.pdbx_seq_one_letter_code
_entity_poly.pdbx_strand_id
1 'polypeptide(L)'
;MKLTRHIFVFSILLSSAMLAAENEDHLTYGIPAGSTKTGPHTTRDPEKQECLYFAPGPEKTRENLVAIELMDHEVVVKRELLKDGKKHGIQREWHPNGRPKLEAPYREGSMEGTFKEWNENGDLVGQYSMSKGTGVVKVYDSTGRLLREDHYKNNERDGLRMERLTEIISLTWSKGGHLLGKGCDFYENGELATIGFFSNNGQPNGPVVTFSRDGTRTRASWHLSGQEVSEAQYAAVALKDPSLPRYYPDLSEYKYRVGEDMREWLEKYRTMPPVKIPLQFNQEGEPALAR
;
A
#
# COMPACT_ATOMS: atom_id res chain seq x y z
N MET A 1 30.68 -55.23 -9.67
CA MET A 1 29.22 -55.44 -9.54
C MET A 1 28.94 -56.12 -8.21
N LYS A 2 28.48 -55.37 -7.20
CA LYS A 2 27.97 -55.90 -5.93
C LYS A 2 26.64 -55.22 -5.64
N LEU A 3 25.65 -56.07 -5.39
CA LEU A 3 24.27 -55.79 -4.99
C LEU A 3 24.25 -55.57 -3.47
N THR A 4 23.63 -54.51 -2.96
CA THR A 4 23.00 -54.55 -1.63
C THR A 4 21.82 -53.56 -1.55
N ARG A 5 20.60 -54.12 -1.50
CA ARG A 5 19.40 -53.47 -0.96
C ARG A 5 19.58 -53.26 0.53
N HIS A 6 19.18 -52.12 1.10
CA HIS A 6 18.67 -52.04 2.48
C HIS A 6 17.35 -51.25 2.51
N ILE A 7 16.43 -51.77 3.29
CA ILE A 7 15.01 -51.45 3.46
C ILE A 7 14.84 -51.01 4.93
N PHE A 8 14.06 -49.93 5.13
CA PHE A 8 13.36 -49.46 6.34
C PHE A 8 14.15 -49.06 7.61
N VAL A 9 13.85 -47.85 8.12
CA VAL A 9 13.01 -47.65 9.32
C VAL A 9 12.21 -46.34 9.16
N PHE A 10 10.89 -46.45 9.25
CA PHE A 10 9.95 -45.36 9.50
C PHE A 10 10.05 -44.98 10.99
N SER A 11 10.40 -43.73 11.31
CA SER A 11 10.21 -43.17 12.64
C SER A 11 9.99 -41.66 12.55
N ILE A 12 8.71 -41.31 12.63
CA ILE A 12 8.08 -40.14 13.28
C ILE A 12 9.08 -39.06 13.75
N LEU A 13 9.07 -37.91 13.06
CA LEU A 13 9.20 -36.60 13.71
C LEU A 13 8.14 -35.67 13.11
N LEU A 14 6.92 -35.86 13.61
CA LEU A 14 5.91 -34.81 13.67
C LEU A 14 6.39 -33.79 14.70
N SER A 15 7.18 -32.79 14.28
CA SER A 15 7.40 -31.52 14.99
C SER A 15 8.43 -30.75 14.17
N SER A 16 8.02 -29.91 13.22
CA SER A 16 7.99 -28.47 13.48
C SER A 16 7.35 -27.68 12.32
N ALA A 17 6.51 -28.35 11.51
CA ALA A 17 5.76 -27.73 10.40
C ALA A 17 4.40 -27.13 10.80
N MET A 18 4.19 -26.84 12.09
CA MET A 18 3.09 -26.00 12.58
C MET A 18 3.70 -24.86 13.38
N LEU A 19 4.31 -23.90 12.69
CA LEU A 19 4.57 -22.58 13.24
C LEU A 19 3.94 -21.57 12.29
N ALA A 20 2.83 -20.97 12.76
CA ALA A 20 2.05 -19.91 12.14
C ALA A 20 1.36 -20.24 10.80
N ALA A 21 0.31 -21.07 10.84
CA ALA A 21 -0.88 -20.64 10.10
C ALA A 21 -1.40 -19.43 10.88
N GLU A 22 -1.21 -18.22 10.35
CA GLU A 22 -1.87 -17.05 10.92
C GLU A 22 -3.37 -17.37 10.92
N ASN A 23 -3.96 -17.44 12.12
CA ASN A 23 -5.39 -17.70 12.24
C ASN A 23 -6.13 -16.49 11.63
N GLU A 24 -6.55 -16.63 10.37
CA GLU A 24 -7.31 -15.64 9.58
C GLU A 24 -8.83 -15.71 9.87
N ASP A 25 -9.21 -16.21 11.05
CA ASP A 25 -10.61 -16.31 11.47
C ASP A 25 -11.35 -14.98 11.37
N HIS A 26 -10.66 -13.86 11.61
CA HIS A 26 -11.21 -12.53 11.46
C HIS A 26 -11.69 -12.25 10.04
N LEU A 27 -11.01 -12.72 8.99
CA LEU A 27 -11.42 -12.45 7.60
C LEU A 27 -12.78 -13.09 7.24
N THR A 28 -13.20 -14.09 8.00
CA THR A 28 -14.48 -14.79 7.84
C THR A 28 -15.49 -14.46 8.94
N TYR A 29 -15.10 -13.62 9.92
CA TYR A 29 -15.97 -13.22 11.00
C TYR A 29 -17.15 -12.38 10.47
N GLY A 30 -18.36 -12.77 10.85
CA GLY A 30 -19.60 -12.08 10.53
C GLY A 30 -20.51 -12.00 11.75
N ILE A 31 -21.70 -11.43 11.55
CA ILE A 31 -22.72 -11.39 12.61
C ILE A 31 -23.13 -12.85 12.94
N PRO A 32 -22.95 -13.33 14.17
CA PRO A 32 -23.30 -14.71 14.54
C PRO A 32 -24.77 -15.02 14.27
N ALA A 33 -25.06 -16.23 13.80
CA ALA A 33 -26.42 -16.70 13.60
C ALA A 33 -27.22 -16.65 14.92
N GLY A 34 -28.48 -16.20 14.86
CA GLY A 34 -29.33 -16.02 16.04
C GLY A 34 -29.08 -14.73 16.84
N SER A 35 -28.20 -13.84 16.36
CA SER A 35 -28.02 -12.52 16.97
C SER A 35 -29.31 -11.70 16.97
N THR A 36 -29.55 -10.93 18.03
CA THR A 36 -30.73 -10.05 18.15
C THR A 36 -30.40 -8.65 17.67
N LYS A 37 -31.17 -8.14 16.70
CA LYS A 37 -31.10 -6.75 16.24
C LYS A 37 -31.96 -5.84 17.10
N THR A 38 -31.45 -4.65 17.41
CA THR A 38 -32.18 -3.57 18.09
C THR A 38 -31.99 -2.26 17.33
N GLY A 39 -32.98 -1.37 17.40
CA GLY A 39 -33.03 -0.12 16.64
C GLY A 39 -33.99 -0.18 15.44
N PRO A 40 -33.98 0.83 14.55
CA PRO A 40 -33.07 1.98 14.54
C PRO A 40 -33.13 2.84 15.81
N HIS A 41 -31.97 3.28 16.27
CA HIS A 41 -31.83 4.32 17.28
C HIS A 41 -31.31 5.59 16.62
N THR A 42 -31.85 6.75 16.95
CA THR A 42 -31.32 8.03 16.46
C THR A 42 -29.93 8.25 17.03
N THR A 43 -28.97 8.59 16.18
CA THR A 43 -27.60 8.89 16.62
C THR A 43 -27.49 10.35 17.10
N ARG A 44 -26.27 10.83 17.34
CA ARG A 44 -26.03 12.26 17.61
C ARG A 44 -26.30 13.13 16.38
N ASP A 45 -26.17 12.55 15.19
CA ASP A 45 -26.53 13.15 13.93
C ASP A 45 -27.99 12.77 13.64
N PRO A 46 -28.94 13.74 13.61
CA PRO A 46 -30.37 13.43 13.51
C PRO A 46 -30.77 12.81 12.17
N GLU A 47 -29.93 12.96 11.13
CA GLU A 47 -30.14 12.33 9.82
C GLU A 47 -29.69 10.86 9.83
N LYS A 48 -28.94 10.45 10.86
CA LYS A 48 -28.39 9.10 10.97
C LYS A 48 -29.01 8.30 12.09
N GLN A 49 -29.19 7.02 11.80
CA GLN A 49 -29.72 6.03 12.70
C GLN A 49 -28.76 4.85 12.82
N GLU A 50 -28.79 4.13 13.93
CA GLU A 50 -27.97 2.93 14.11
C GLU A 50 -28.79 1.72 14.53
N CYS A 51 -28.38 0.55 14.06
CA CYS A 51 -28.85 -0.73 14.57
C CYS A 51 -27.72 -1.43 15.32
N LEU A 52 -28.04 -2.00 16.47
CA LEU A 52 -27.11 -2.75 17.30
C LEU A 52 -27.46 -4.23 17.25
N TYR A 53 -26.46 -5.07 17.05
CA TYR A 53 -26.59 -6.53 17.01
C TYR A 53 -25.91 -7.14 18.22
N PHE A 54 -26.66 -7.93 18.99
CA PHE A 54 -26.16 -8.62 20.17
C PHE A 54 -26.08 -10.13 19.92
N ALA A 55 -25.02 -10.78 20.39
CA ALA A 55 -24.86 -12.23 20.33
C ALA A 55 -26.06 -12.95 20.99
N PRO A 56 -26.35 -14.22 20.60
CA PRO A 56 -27.40 -15.01 21.23
C PRO A 56 -27.19 -15.12 22.74
N GLY A 57 -28.13 -14.62 23.53
CA GLY A 57 -28.04 -14.65 24.98
C GLY A 57 -29.00 -13.67 25.66
N PRO A 58 -29.19 -13.79 26.99
CA PRO A 58 -30.17 -12.99 27.71
C PRO A 58 -29.74 -11.54 27.94
N GLU A 59 -28.45 -11.23 27.87
CA GLU A 59 -27.92 -9.91 28.28
C GLU A 59 -27.41 -9.08 27.10
N LYS A 60 -27.98 -7.88 26.95
CA LYS A 60 -27.53 -6.85 26.00
C LYS A 60 -26.45 -5.99 26.63
N THR A 61 -25.23 -6.50 26.68
CA THR A 61 -24.04 -5.80 27.20
C THR A 61 -23.14 -5.30 26.08
N ARG A 62 -22.14 -4.49 26.43
CA ARG A 62 -21.14 -4.02 25.47
C ARG A 62 -20.26 -5.17 24.97
N GLU A 63 -20.02 -6.15 25.81
CA GLU A 63 -19.23 -7.35 25.55
C GLU A 63 -19.93 -8.27 24.54
N ASN A 64 -21.27 -8.34 24.62
CA ASN A 64 -22.11 -9.13 23.70
C ASN A 64 -22.49 -8.38 22.41
N LEU A 65 -22.10 -7.12 22.26
CA LEU A 65 -22.33 -6.36 21.02
C LEU A 65 -21.39 -6.90 19.94
N VAL A 66 -21.97 -7.43 18.86
CA VAL A 66 -21.24 -8.10 17.78
C VAL A 66 -21.23 -7.32 16.47
N ALA A 67 -22.18 -6.39 16.29
CA ALA A 67 -22.14 -5.46 15.17
C ALA A 67 -22.90 -4.16 15.43
N ILE A 68 -22.49 -3.12 14.70
CA ILE A 68 -23.19 -1.84 14.60
C ILE A 68 -23.38 -1.54 13.12
N GLU A 69 -24.60 -1.25 12.70
CA GLU A 69 -24.88 -0.73 11.37
C GLU A 69 -25.34 0.72 11.48
N LEU A 70 -24.62 1.63 10.85
CA LEU A 70 -25.01 3.02 10.70
C LEU A 70 -25.80 3.20 9.41
N MET A 71 -26.90 3.93 9.50
CA MET A 71 -27.80 4.22 8.41
C MET A 71 -27.91 5.72 8.18
N ASP A 72 -28.01 6.09 6.93
CA ASP A 72 -28.29 7.45 6.44
C ASP A 72 -29.53 7.34 5.55
N HIS A 73 -30.61 8.05 5.90
CA HIS A 73 -31.92 7.95 5.22
C HIS A 73 -32.36 6.51 4.90
N GLU A 74 -32.41 5.65 5.93
CA GLU A 74 -32.77 4.23 5.83
C GLU A 74 -31.86 3.36 4.97
N VAL A 75 -30.68 3.84 4.54
CA VAL A 75 -29.66 3.08 3.80
C VAL A 75 -28.48 2.79 4.71
N VAL A 76 -28.00 1.54 4.80
CA VAL A 76 -26.79 1.22 5.57
C VAL A 76 -25.58 1.81 4.86
N VAL A 77 -24.87 2.72 5.54
CA VAL A 77 -23.67 3.39 5.03
C VAL A 77 -22.40 2.90 5.71
N LYS A 78 -22.52 2.20 6.84
CA LYS A 78 -21.38 1.60 7.55
C LYS A 78 -21.78 0.39 8.36
N ARG A 79 -20.92 -0.62 8.40
CA ARG A 79 -21.04 -1.80 9.26
C ARG A 79 -19.73 -2.00 10.00
N GLU A 80 -19.84 -1.99 11.32
CA GLU A 80 -18.76 -2.36 12.22
C GLU A 80 -19.05 -3.75 12.80
N LEU A 81 -18.05 -4.63 12.78
CA LEU A 81 -18.10 -5.95 13.39
C LEU A 81 -17.21 -5.95 14.63
N LEU A 82 -17.72 -6.52 15.73
CA LEU A 82 -17.08 -6.55 17.03
C LEU A 82 -17.01 -7.98 17.57
N LYS A 83 -15.94 -8.28 18.29
CA LYS A 83 -15.78 -9.49 19.10
C LYS A 83 -15.18 -9.06 20.44
N ASP A 84 -15.80 -9.49 21.54
CA ASP A 84 -15.37 -9.17 22.91
C ASP A 84 -15.14 -7.66 23.13
N GLY A 85 -16.05 -6.83 22.59
CA GLY A 85 -16.01 -5.37 22.70
C GLY A 85 -14.97 -4.65 21.85
N LYS A 86 -14.23 -5.35 20.97
CA LYS A 86 -13.21 -4.79 20.06
C LYS A 86 -13.58 -5.02 18.60
N LYS A 87 -13.10 -4.16 17.69
CA LYS A 87 -13.27 -4.37 16.24
C LYS A 87 -12.64 -5.70 15.81
N HIS A 88 -13.42 -6.54 15.15
CA HIS A 88 -12.97 -7.84 14.67
C HIS A 88 -13.74 -8.17 13.39
N GLY A 89 -13.03 -8.63 12.36
CA GLY A 89 -13.57 -8.89 11.03
C GLY A 89 -13.54 -7.74 10.05
N ILE A 90 -14.13 -7.95 8.87
CA ILE A 90 -14.13 -6.98 7.77
C ILE A 90 -15.17 -5.88 8.04
N GLN A 91 -14.67 -4.70 8.40
CA GLN A 91 -15.48 -3.49 8.54
C GLN A 91 -15.76 -2.93 7.15
N ARG A 92 -16.98 -2.40 6.94
CA ARG A 92 -17.40 -1.93 5.62
C ARG A 92 -18.04 -0.56 5.67
N GLU A 93 -17.79 0.24 4.64
CA GLU A 93 -18.55 1.46 4.34
C GLU A 93 -19.07 1.41 2.91
N TRP A 94 -20.17 2.09 2.68
CA TRP A 94 -20.83 2.19 1.39
C TRP A 94 -21.05 3.65 1.00
N HIS A 95 -21.02 3.91 -0.30
CA HIS A 95 -21.47 5.16 -0.87
C HIS A 95 -23.00 5.25 -0.82
N PRO A 96 -23.60 6.46 -0.92
CA PRO A 96 -25.05 6.63 -0.95
C PRO A 96 -25.75 5.84 -2.07
N ASN A 97 -25.02 5.53 -3.14
CA ASN A 97 -25.50 4.70 -4.26
C ASN A 97 -25.47 3.18 -3.97
N GLY A 98 -25.12 2.78 -2.74
CA GLY A 98 -25.04 1.38 -2.30
C GLY A 98 -23.75 0.66 -2.68
N ARG A 99 -22.85 1.26 -3.46
CA ARG A 99 -21.58 0.61 -3.82
C ARG A 99 -20.60 0.63 -2.64
N PRO A 100 -19.74 -0.39 -2.51
CA PRO A 100 -18.64 -0.39 -1.56
C PRO A 100 -17.84 0.89 -1.67
N LYS A 101 -17.53 1.47 -0.52
CA LYS A 101 -16.61 2.59 -0.36
C LYS A 101 -15.34 2.13 0.32
N LEU A 102 -15.47 1.25 1.32
CA LEU A 102 -14.37 0.81 2.17
C LEU A 102 -14.51 -0.66 2.58
N GLU A 103 -13.39 -1.36 2.62
CA GLU A 103 -13.24 -2.64 3.31
C GLU A 103 -11.96 -2.59 4.15
N ALA A 104 -12.09 -2.83 5.46
CA ALA A 104 -10.98 -2.77 6.40
C ALA A 104 -10.98 -4.01 7.31
N PRO A 105 -10.01 -4.92 7.19
CA PRO A 105 -9.91 -6.07 8.07
C PRO A 105 -9.33 -5.69 9.43
N TYR A 106 -10.03 -6.05 10.50
CA TYR A 106 -9.57 -5.86 11.88
C TYR A 106 -9.47 -7.19 12.61
N ARG A 107 -8.48 -7.31 13.49
CA ARG A 107 -8.29 -8.42 14.41
C ARG A 107 -8.02 -7.86 15.80
N GLU A 108 -8.91 -8.17 16.75
CA GLU A 108 -8.76 -7.77 18.16
C GLU A 108 -8.50 -6.26 18.37
N GLY A 109 -9.19 -5.43 17.58
CA GLY A 109 -9.09 -3.97 17.62
C GLY A 109 -7.96 -3.36 16.77
N SER A 110 -7.09 -4.18 16.19
CA SER A 110 -5.99 -3.73 15.32
C SER A 110 -6.30 -3.99 13.85
N MET A 111 -5.97 -3.05 12.97
CA MET A 111 -6.08 -3.27 11.53
C MET A 111 -5.03 -4.29 11.09
N GLU A 112 -5.46 -5.38 10.45
CA GLU A 112 -4.60 -6.50 10.07
C GLU A 112 -5.09 -7.11 8.75
N GLY A 113 -4.32 -6.89 7.69
CA GLY A 113 -4.61 -7.38 6.35
C GLY A 113 -4.63 -6.27 5.30
N THR A 114 -5.38 -6.51 4.23
CA THR A 114 -5.49 -5.58 3.09
C THR A 114 -6.78 -4.77 3.18
N PHE A 115 -6.64 -3.49 3.45
CA PHE A 115 -7.67 -2.48 3.32
C PHE A 115 -7.83 -2.07 1.86
N LYS A 116 -9.06 -1.76 1.46
CA LYS A 116 -9.42 -1.33 0.10
C LYS A 116 -10.40 -0.17 0.14
N GLU A 117 -10.27 0.72 -0.83
CA GLU A 117 -11.10 1.90 -1.02
C GLU A 117 -11.55 2.02 -2.46
N TRP A 118 -12.83 2.33 -2.66
CA TRP A 118 -13.46 2.49 -3.97
C TRP A 118 -14.14 3.85 -4.09
N ASN A 119 -14.19 4.39 -5.31
CA ASN A 119 -14.96 5.59 -5.61
C ASN A 119 -16.46 5.27 -5.82
N GLU A 120 -17.29 6.29 -6.02
CA GLU A 120 -18.74 6.12 -6.29
C GLU A 120 -19.02 5.32 -7.57
N ASN A 121 -18.08 5.27 -8.51
CA ASN A 121 -18.20 4.47 -9.73
C ASN A 121 -17.93 2.98 -9.50
N GLY A 122 -17.43 2.60 -8.32
CA GLY A 122 -17.01 1.24 -7.98
C GLY A 122 -15.59 0.92 -8.44
N ASP A 123 -14.80 1.90 -8.87
CA ASP A 123 -13.40 1.71 -9.23
C ASP A 123 -12.56 1.68 -7.95
N LEU A 124 -11.63 0.72 -7.86
CA LEU A 124 -10.65 0.68 -6.77
C LEU A 124 -9.71 1.88 -6.91
N VAL A 125 -9.67 2.74 -5.89
CA VAL A 125 -8.81 3.92 -5.86
C VAL A 125 -7.67 3.79 -4.84
N GLY A 126 -7.79 2.87 -3.89
CA GLY A 126 -6.77 2.65 -2.87
C GLY A 126 -6.69 1.21 -2.37
N GLN A 127 -5.48 0.75 -2.07
CA GLN A 127 -5.20 -0.53 -1.43
C GLN A 127 -4.06 -0.37 -0.42
N TYR A 128 -4.24 -0.85 0.80
CA TYR A 128 -3.30 -0.64 1.89
C TYR A 128 -3.13 -1.97 2.62
N SER A 129 -1.95 -2.56 2.55
CA SER A 129 -1.64 -3.81 3.25
C SER A 129 -0.68 -3.49 4.38
N MET A 130 -1.17 -3.44 5.60
CA MET A 130 -0.40 -3.00 6.78
C MET A 130 -0.53 -4.02 7.91
N SER A 131 0.60 -4.32 8.56
CA SER A 131 0.67 -5.09 9.80
C SER A 131 1.65 -4.41 10.74
N LYS A 132 1.19 -3.99 11.92
CA LYS A 132 2.00 -3.32 12.95
C LYS A 132 2.86 -2.17 12.39
N GLY A 133 2.27 -1.35 11.52
CA GLY A 133 2.94 -0.19 10.91
C GLY A 133 3.91 -0.51 9.77
N THR A 134 4.01 -1.77 9.35
CA THR A 134 4.86 -2.19 8.22
C THR A 134 3.99 -2.69 7.09
N GLY A 135 4.28 -2.27 5.85
CA GLY A 135 3.42 -2.61 4.73
C GLY A 135 3.55 -1.70 3.51
N VAL A 136 2.56 -1.78 2.63
CA VAL A 136 2.54 -1.06 1.36
C VAL A 136 1.21 -0.38 1.15
N VAL A 137 1.26 0.86 0.68
CA VAL A 137 0.11 1.65 0.26
C VAL A 137 0.14 1.83 -1.25
N LYS A 138 -0.99 1.62 -1.92
CA LYS A 138 -1.16 1.76 -3.36
C LYS A 138 -2.35 2.65 -3.67
N VAL A 139 -2.17 3.55 -4.63
CA VAL A 139 -3.22 4.46 -5.12
C VAL A 139 -3.35 4.28 -6.63
N TYR A 140 -4.60 4.26 -7.10
CA TYR A 140 -4.95 4.01 -8.49
C TYR A 140 -5.77 5.17 -9.06
N ASP A 141 -5.71 5.35 -10.38
CA ASP A 141 -6.66 6.21 -11.09
C ASP A 141 -7.99 5.47 -11.38
N SER A 142 -8.94 6.19 -11.96
CA SER A 142 -10.26 5.66 -12.35
C SER A 142 -10.19 4.57 -13.44
N THR A 143 -9.05 4.39 -14.11
CA THR A 143 -8.84 3.30 -15.07
C THR A 143 -8.25 2.05 -14.41
N GLY A 144 -7.88 2.14 -13.12
CA GLY A 144 -7.18 1.11 -12.35
C GLY A 144 -5.66 1.16 -12.50
N ARG A 145 -5.10 2.18 -13.17
CA ARG A 145 -3.66 2.31 -13.34
C ARG A 145 -3.02 2.74 -12.02
N LEU A 146 -1.95 2.08 -11.63
CA LEU A 146 -1.21 2.42 -10.41
C LEU A 146 -0.54 3.80 -10.56
N LEU A 147 -0.97 4.73 -9.71
CA LEU A 147 -0.43 6.09 -9.61
C LEU A 147 0.64 6.21 -8.54
N ARG A 148 0.52 5.48 -7.43
CA ARG A 148 1.48 5.58 -6.32
C ARG A 148 1.63 4.25 -5.60
N GLU A 149 2.85 3.91 -5.23
CA GLU A 149 3.18 2.83 -4.31
C GLU A 149 4.17 3.36 -3.26
N ASP A 150 3.81 3.30 -1.98
CA ASP A 150 4.62 3.74 -0.84
C ASP A 150 4.89 2.57 0.11
N HIS A 151 6.16 2.34 0.48
CA HIS A 151 6.55 1.30 1.43
C HIS A 151 6.78 1.89 2.83
N TYR A 152 6.29 1.18 3.85
CA TYR A 152 6.33 1.59 5.24
C TYR A 152 6.99 0.54 6.13
N LYS A 153 7.70 1.02 7.15
CA LYS A 153 8.20 0.23 8.28
C LYS A 153 8.02 1.02 9.56
N ASN A 154 7.46 0.40 10.60
CA ASN A 154 7.22 1.04 11.90
C ASN A 154 6.47 2.39 11.81
N ASN A 155 5.50 2.49 10.90
CA ASN A 155 4.70 3.69 10.60
C ASN A 155 5.46 4.84 9.90
N GLU A 156 6.69 4.61 9.45
CA GLU A 156 7.48 5.58 8.69
C GLU A 156 7.72 5.08 7.26
N ARG A 157 7.89 5.98 6.29
CA ARG A 157 8.26 5.58 4.93
C ARG A 157 9.67 4.99 4.94
N ASP A 158 9.79 3.76 4.49
CA ASP A 158 11.04 2.99 4.47
C ASP A 158 10.99 2.03 3.29
N GLY A 159 11.90 2.23 2.33
CA GLY A 159 11.95 1.49 1.08
C GLY A 159 11.54 2.31 -0.14
N LEU A 160 11.11 1.62 -1.19
CA LEU A 160 10.77 2.21 -2.47
C LEU A 160 9.50 3.05 -2.38
N ARG A 161 9.52 4.20 -3.05
CA ARG A 161 8.36 4.97 -3.44
C ARG A 161 8.33 5.08 -4.96
N MET A 162 7.22 4.64 -5.54
CA MET A 162 6.90 4.90 -6.94
C MET A 162 5.77 5.91 -7.01
N GLU A 163 5.91 6.90 -7.87
CA GLU A 163 4.85 7.86 -8.18
C GLU A 163 4.79 8.12 -9.68
N ARG A 164 3.61 7.98 -10.25
CA ARG A 164 3.31 8.27 -11.64
C ARG A 164 2.62 9.62 -11.74
N LEU A 165 3.34 10.56 -12.31
CA LEU A 165 2.82 11.84 -12.75
C LEU A 165 2.40 11.72 -14.22
N THR A 166 1.80 12.77 -14.79
CA THR A 166 1.19 12.75 -16.14
C THR A 166 2.04 12.04 -17.20
N GLU A 167 3.35 12.30 -17.22
CA GLU A 167 4.28 11.79 -18.23
C GLU A 167 5.53 11.13 -17.65
N ILE A 168 5.59 10.98 -16.32
CA ILE A 168 6.79 10.62 -15.57
C ILE A 168 6.45 9.52 -14.57
N ILE A 169 7.31 8.51 -14.49
CA ILE A 169 7.38 7.56 -13.38
C ILE A 169 8.60 7.95 -12.54
N SER A 170 8.35 8.40 -11.31
CA SER A 170 9.38 8.70 -10.32
C SER A 170 9.62 7.50 -9.43
N LEU A 171 10.88 7.09 -9.28
CA LEU A 171 11.35 6.05 -8.37
C LEU A 171 12.33 6.65 -7.37
N THR A 172 11.95 6.64 -6.10
CA THR A 172 12.76 7.17 -5.00
C THR A 172 12.80 6.19 -3.83
N TRP A 173 13.81 6.31 -2.97
CA TRP A 173 13.93 5.49 -1.77
C TRP A 173 13.80 6.38 -0.55
N SER A 174 13.17 5.87 0.50
CA SER A 174 13.04 6.55 1.78
C SER A 174 13.61 5.72 2.91
N LYS A 175 14.10 6.38 3.95
CA LYS A 175 14.47 5.77 5.23
C LYS A 175 14.04 6.69 6.37
N GLY A 176 13.25 6.18 7.30
CA GLY A 176 12.73 6.96 8.42
C GLY A 176 11.95 8.20 7.98
N GLY A 177 11.18 8.09 6.88
CA GLY A 177 10.38 9.18 6.34
C GLY A 177 11.12 10.14 5.39
N HIS A 178 12.45 10.09 5.33
CA HIS A 178 13.29 10.97 4.50
C HIS A 178 13.72 10.29 3.21
N LEU A 179 13.80 11.05 2.10
CA LEU A 179 14.41 10.56 0.86
C LEU A 179 15.87 10.17 1.09
N LEU A 180 16.33 9.13 0.41
CA LEU A 180 17.66 8.58 0.59
C LEU A 180 18.25 8.13 -0.75
N GLY A 181 19.51 8.49 -0.96
CA GLY A 181 20.30 7.95 -2.05
C GLY A 181 19.82 8.43 -3.41
N LYS A 182 19.91 7.56 -4.41
CA LYS A 182 19.62 7.88 -5.81
C LYS A 182 18.11 7.81 -6.08
N GLY A 183 17.55 8.89 -6.61
CA GLY A 183 16.20 8.94 -7.16
C GLY A 183 16.26 9.16 -8.68
N CYS A 184 15.33 8.54 -9.41
CA CYS A 184 15.24 8.70 -10.86
C CYS A 184 13.79 8.92 -11.30
N ASP A 185 13.63 9.84 -12.23
CA ASP A 185 12.40 10.07 -12.97
C ASP A 185 12.59 9.53 -14.40
N PHE A 186 11.58 8.82 -14.89
CA PHE A 186 11.57 8.24 -16.21
C PHE A 186 10.37 8.73 -17.00
N TYR A 187 10.56 9.01 -18.28
CA TYR A 187 9.44 9.12 -19.19
C TYR A 187 8.75 7.75 -19.32
N GLU A 188 7.46 7.77 -19.70
CA GLU A 188 6.66 6.56 -19.90
C GLU A 188 7.23 5.58 -20.96
N ASN A 189 8.06 6.07 -21.88
CA ASN A 189 8.80 5.25 -22.84
C ASN A 189 10.00 4.51 -22.23
N GLY A 190 10.33 4.76 -20.96
CA GLY A 190 11.42 4.13 -20.21
C GLY A 190 12.74 4.91 -20.24
N GLU A 191 12.80 6.04 -20.95
CA GLU A 191 13.98 6.89 -20.99
C GLU A 191 14.12 7.71 -19.70
N LEU A 192 15.37 7.90 -19.27
CA LEU A 192 15.67 8.68 -18.07
C LEU A 192 15.35 10.15 -18.32
N ALA A 193 14.47 10.72 -17.51
CA ALA A 193 14.13 12.14 -17.51
C ALA A 193 14.98 12.90 -16.48
N THR A 194 15.15 12.37 -15.27
CA THR A 194 15.97 13.00 -14.22
C THR A 194 16.67 11.94 -13.38
N ILE A 195 17.89 12.22 -12.94
CA ILE A 195 18.58 11.50 -11.87
C ILE A 195 19.07 12.49 -10.83
N GLY A 196 18.81 12.20 -9.56
CA GLY A 196 19.19 13.04 -8.43
C GLY A 196 19.63 12.21 -7.23
N PHE A 197 20.25 12.86 -6.25
CA PHE A 197 20.80 12.19 -5.07
C PHE A 197 20.44 12.94 -3.79
N PHE A 198 20.10 12.18 -2.76
CA PHE A 198 19.69 12.67 -1.46
C PHE A 198 20.59 12.10 -0.35
N SER A 199 20.98 12.93 0.60
CA SER A 199 21.66 12.49 1.82
C SER A 199 20.69 11.80 2.79
N ASN A 200 21.22 11.17 3.84
CA ASN A 200 20.44 10.41 4.82
C ASN A 200 19.39 11.24 5.58
N ASN A 201 19.49 12.56 5.55
CA ASN A 201 18.53 13.50 6.15
C ASN A 201 17.47 14.02 5.13
N GLY A 202 17.44 13.48 3.90
CA GLY A 202 16.47 13.86 2.87
C GLY A 202 16.82 15.09 2.05
N GLN A 203 17.97 15.72 2.27
CA GLN A 203 18.39 16.90 1.51
C GLN A 203 19.03 16.51 0.17
N PRO A 204 18.85 17.31 -0.90
CA PRO A 204 19.63 17.15 -2.13
C PRO A 204 21.14 17.19 -1.83
N ASN A 205 21.87 16.16 -2.24
CA ASN A 205 23.29 16.05 -2.01
C ASN A 205 23.94 15.28 -3.16
N GLY A 206 24.21 16.01 -4.24
CA GLY A 206 24.70 15.46 -5.49
C GLY A 206 24.30 16.27 -6.71
N PRO A 207 24.65 15.79 -7.91
CA PRO A 207 24.14 16.34 -9.16
C PRO A 207 22.66 15.98 -9.30
N VAL A 208 21.85 16.93 -9.77
CA VAL A 208 20.51 16.68 -10.31
C VAL A 208 20.60 16.92 -11.81
N VAL A 209 20.53 15.85 -12.59
CA VAL A 209 20.72 15.89 -14.04
C VAL A 209 19.41 15.57 -14.73
N THR A 210 18.95 16.46 -15.60
CA THR A 210 17.69 16.35 -16.33
C THR A 210 17.96 16.27 -17.82
N PHE A 211 17.25 15.37 -18.50
CA PHE A 211 17.30 15.11 -19.93
C PHE A 211 15.95 15.43 -20.54
N SER A 212 15.93 16.12 -21.67
CA SER A 212 14.72 16.29 -22.46
C SER A 212 14.31 14.97 -23.12
N ARG A 213 12.99 14.81 -23.35
CA ARG A 213 12.40 13.63 -24.00
C ARG A 213 12.96 13.35 -25.39
N ASP A 214 13.32 14.38 -26.15
CA ASP A 214 13.92 14.25 -27.48
C ASP A 214 15.44 14.01 -27.42
N GLY A 215 16.04 13.98 -26.22
CA GLY A 215 17.46 13.79 -26.00
C GLY A 215 18.34 14.99 -26.41
N THR A 216 17.77 16.10 -26.88
CA THR A 216 18.55 17.23 -27.42
C THR A 216 19.08 18.18 -26.34
N ARG A 217 18.52 18.14 -25.13
CA ARG A 217 18.88 19.04 -24.03
C ARG A 217 19.19 18.24 -22.78
N THR A 218 20.34 18.54 -22.19
CA THR A 218 20.72 18.08 -20.85
C THR A 218 21.01 19.29 -19.99
N ARG A 219 20.53 19.27 -18.75
CA ARG A 219 20.79 20.30 -17.74
C ARG A 219 21.23 19.63 -16.46
N ALA A 220 22.03 20.33 -15.67
CA ALA A 220 22.40 19.89 -14.35
C ALA A 220 22.35 21.05 -13.34
N SER A 221 22.10 20.72 -12.09
CA SER A 221 22.37 21.55 -10.91
C SER A 221 23.14 20.69 -9.90
N TRP A 222 23.94 21.30 -9.04
CA TRP A 222 24.85 20.58 -8.15
C TRP A 222 24.57 20.99 -6.72
N HIS A 223 24.44 20.01 -5.83
CA HIS A 223 24.00 20.26 -4.46
C HIS A 223 24.98 19.65 -3.45
N LEU A 224 25.32 20.42 -2.41
CA LEU A 224 26.05 19.95 -1.24
C LEU A 224 25.23 20.28 0.01
N SER A 225 24.86 19.25 0.77
CA SER A 225 24.09 19.40 2.02
C SER A 225 22.83 20.27 1.88
N GLY A 226 22.07 20.06 0.79
CA GLY A 226 20.84 20.77 0.49
C GLY A 226 21.00 22.17 -0.12
N GLN A 227 22.23 22.65 -0.30
CA GLN A 227 22.50 23.93 -0.96
C GLN A 227 22.98 23.72 -2.39
N GLU A 228 22.42 24.47 -3.33
CA GLU A 228 22.93 24.53 -4.69
C GLU A 228 24.29 25.24 -4.71
N VAL A 229 25.26 24.62 -5.37
CA VAL A 229 26.63 25.10 -5.54
C VAL A 229 26.98 25.11 -7.03
N SER A 230 28.05 25.81 -7.39
CA SER A 230 28.57 25.74 -8.76
C SER A 230 29.11 24.34 -9.09
N GLU A 231 29.08 23.97 -10.37
CA GLU A 231 29.68 22.73 -10.89
C GLU A 231 31.13 22.56 -10.45
N ALA A 232 31.95 23.63 -10.55
CA ALA A 232 33.35 23.61 -10.16
C ALA A 232 33.55 23.31 -8.67
N GLN A 233 32.69 23.87 -7.80
CA GLN A 233 32.71 23.56 -6.37
C GLN A 233 32.37 22.10 -6.12
N TYR A 234 31.29 21.60 -6.73
CA TYR A 234 30.89 20.21 -6.56
C TYR A 234 31.97 19.24 -7.06
N ALA A 235 32.50 19.45 -8.27
CA ALA A 235 33.56 18.62 -8.85
C ALA A 235 34.80 18.55 -7.96
N ALA A 236 35.21 19.67 -7.36
CA ALA A 236 36.36 19.72 -6.47
C ALA A 236 36.15 18.95 -5.15
N VAL A 237 34.93 18.95 -4.61
CA VAL A 237 34.59 18.23 -3.38
C VAL A 237 34.39 16.73 -3.67
N ALA A 238 33.62 16.38 -4.70
CA ALA A 238 33.33 15.00 -5.07
C ALA A 238 34.58 14.19 -5.49
N LEU A 239 35.64 14.85 -5.97
CA LEU A 239 36.92 14.19 -6.25
C LEU A 239 37.63 13.72 -4.97
N LYS A 240 37.39 14.40 -3.84
CA LYS A 240 38.06 14.14 -2.56
C LYS A 240 37.23 13.30 -1.60
N ASP A 241 35.91 13.34 -1.73
CA ASP A 241 34.97 12.62 -0.87
C ASP A 241 34.27 11.48 -1.63
N PRO A 242 34.68 10.22 -1.43
CA PRO A 242 34.08 9.07 -2.11
C PRO A 242 32.66 8.75 -1.64
N SER A 243 32.16 9.39 -0.57
CA SER A 243 30.78 9.23 -0.11
C SER A 243 29.79 10.03 -0.97
N LEU A 244 30.27 11.04 -1.71
CA LEU A 244 29.45 11.82 -2.61
C LEU A 244 29.23 11.10 -3.94
N PRO A 245 28.08 11.34 -4.60
CA PRO A 245 27.89 10.91 -5.98
C PRO A 245 29.02 11.40 -6.88
N ARG A 246 29.47 10.53 -7.79
CA ARG A 246 30.57 10.87 -8.68
C ARG A 246 30.17 12.00 -9.65
N TYR A 247 31.08 12.96 -9.81
CA TYR A 247 31.01 13.98 -10.86
C TYR A 247 31.44 13.40 -12.21
N TYR A 248 30.65 13.63 -13.25
CA TYR A 248 30.99 13.33 -14.64
C TYR A 248 30.91 14.61 -15.48
N PRO A 249 32.02 15.04 -16.14
CA PRO A 249 32.00 16.20 -17.03
C PRO A 249 31.06 16.03 -18.24
N ASP A 250 30.95 14.81 -18.76
CA ASP A 250 29.94 14.47 -19.75
C ASP A 250 28.66 14.07 -19.03
N LEU A 251 27.64 14.95 -19.08
CA LEU A 251 26.36 14.70 -18.42
C LEU A 251 25.61 13.48 -18.98
N SER A 252 25.93 13.03 -20.20
CA SER A 252 25.31 11.83 -20.78
C SER A 252 25.69 10.56 -20.02
N GLU A 253 26.84 10.56 -19.34
CA GLU A 253 27.31 9.43 -18.51
C GLU A 253 26.30 9.05 -17.43
N TYR A 254 25.54 10.01 -16.91
CA TYR A 254 24.53 9.76 -15.89
C TYR A 254 23.39 8.84 -16.36
N LYS A 255 23.12 8.74 -17.68
CA LYS A 255 22.14 7.79 -18.23
C LYS A 255 22.53 6.33 -17.97
N TYR A 256 23.84 6.06 -17.88
CA TYR A 256 24.40 4.73 -17.61
C TYR A 256 24.59 4.46 -16.12
N ARG A 257 24.18 5.39 -15.23
CA ARG A 257 24.26 5.24 -13.76
C ARG A 257 22.93 4.83 -13.12
N VAL A 258 21.91 4.62 -13.95
CA VAL A 258 20.70 3.90 -13.55
C VAL A 258 21.04 2.42 -13.44
N GLY A 259 20.89 1.84 -12.24
CA GLY A 259 21.20 0.43 -11.99
C GLY A 259 20.17 -0.50 -12.63
N GLU A 260 20.54 -1.76 -12.84
CA GLU A 260 19.64 -2.78 -13.37
C GLU A 260 18.41 -2.97 -12.47
N ASP A 261 18.62 -2.97 -11.16
CA ASP A 261 17.57 -3.01 -10.13
C ASP A 261 16.47 -1.95 -10.36
N MET A 262 16.87 -0.72 -10.63
CA MET A 262 15.95 0.39 -10.87
C MET A 262 15.24 0.26 -12.23
N ARG A 263 15.91 -0.29 -13.24
CA ARG A 263 15.29 -0.58 -14.54
C ARG A 263 14.28 -1.72 -14.45
N GLU A 264 14.54 -2.74 -13.64
CA GLU A 264 13.58 -3.81 -13.36
C GLU A 264 12.33 -3.26 -12.66
N TRP A 265 12.50 -2.40 -11.66
CA TRP A 265 11.38 -1.70 -11.01
C TRP A 265 10.58 -0.86 -11.99
N LEU A 266 11.26 -0.07 -12.82
CA LEU A 266 10.61 0.72 -13.86
C LEU A 266 9.78 -0.16 -14.80
N GLU A 267 10.36 -1.24 -15.31
CA GLU A 267 9.67 -2.11 -16.26
C GLU A 267 8.46 -2.80 -15.62
N LYS A 268 8.59 -3.25 -14.36
CA LYS A 268 7.46 -3.75 -13.57
C LYS A 268 6.31 -2.75 -13.56
N TYR A 269 6.57 -1.48 -13.25
CA TYR A 269 5.50 -0.48 -13.15
C TYR A 269 4.95 -0.04 -14.51
N ARG A 270 5.78 0.00 -15.56
CA ARG A 270 5.34 0.33 -16.92
C ARG A 270 4.41 -0.72 -17.49
N THR A 271 4.68 -1.98 -17.21
CA THR A 271 3.93 -3.13 -17.75
C THR A 271 2.83 -3.62 -16.82
N MET A 272 2.70 -3.05 -15.62
CA MET A 272 1.67 -3.43 -14.67
C MET A 272 0.27 -3.20 -15.26
N PRO A 273 -0.56 -4.25 -15.38
CA PRO A 273 -1.90 -4.09 -15.92
C PRO A 273 -2.76 -3.24 -14.98
N PRO A 274 -3.75 -2.49 -15.50
CA PRO A 274 -4.71 -1.80 -14.66
C PRO A 274 -5.43 -2.79 -13.75
N VAL A 275 -5.49 -2.45 -12.46
CA VAL A 275 -6.18 -3.24 -11.45
C VAL A 275 -7.67 -2.97 -11.57
N LYS A 276 -8.40 -3.95 -12.12
CA LYS A 276 -9.86 -3.99 -12.02
C LYS A 276 -10.21 -5.01 -10.94
N ILE A 277 -10.54 -4.55 -9.74
CA ILE A 277 -11.22 -5.42 -8.77
C ILE A 277 -12.71 -5.25 -9.05
N PRO A 278 -13.36 -6.17 -9.77
CA PRO A 278 -14.79 -6.07 -10.00
C PRO A 278 -15.51 -6.07 -8.66
N LEU A 279 -16.60 -5.31 -8.57
CA LEU A 279 -17.62 -5.56 -7.56
C LEU A 279 -18.00 -7.04 -7.68
N GLN A 280 -17.81 -7.81 -6.62
CA GLN A 280 -18.39 -9.14 -6.57
C GLN A 280 -19.91 -8.96 -6.53
N PHE A 281 -20.65 -9.79 -7.25
CA PHE A 281 -22.12 -9.80 -7.25
C PHE A 281 -22.60 -11.11 -6.62
N ASN A 282 -23.68 -11.09 -5.83
CA ASN A 282 -24.32 -12.28 -5.29
C ASN A 282 -25.01 -13.08 -6.40
N GLN A 283 -25.63 -14.22 -6.06
CA GLN A 283 -26.30 -15.07 -7.04
C GLN A 283 -27.54 -14.40 -7.65
N GLU A 284 -28.09 -13.39 -6.98
CA GLU A 284 -29.20 -12.56 -7.42
C GLU A 284 -28.79 -11.43 -8.38
N GLY A 285 -27.49 -11.27 -8.66
CA GLY A 285 -26.97 -10.22 -9.56
C GLY A 285 -26.89 -8.83 -8.91
N GLU A 286 -27.08 -8.75 -7.60
CA GLU A 286 -26.84 -7.56 -6.80
C GLU A 286 -25.36 -7.53 -6.39
N PRO A 287 -24.72 -6.38 -6.19
CA PRO A 287 -23.36 -6.36 -5.64
C PRO A 287 -23.36 -7.21 -4.36
N ALA A 288 -22.46 -8.18 -4.23
CA ALA A 288 -22.30 -9.10 -3.11
C ALA A 288 -22.04 -8.40 -1.76
N LEU A 289 -22.10 -7.06 -1.76
CA LEU A 289 -22.01 -6.18 -0.62
C LEU A 289 -22.87 -4.93 -0.88
N ALA A 290 -24.17 -5.09 -1.13
CA ALA A 290 -25.16 -4.02 -1.03
C ALA A 290 -26.51 -4.62 -0.59
N ARG A 291 -26.66 -4.72 0.74
CA ARG A 291 -27.79 -5.26 1.52
C ARG A 291 -28.10 -6.75 1.37
#